data_AF-A0A1I6UTE3-F1
#
_entry.id   AF-A0A1I6UTE3-F1
#
_cell.length_a   1.000
_cell.length_b   1.000
_cell.length_c   1.000
_cell.angle_alpha   90.00
_cell.angle_beta   90.00
_cell.angle_gamma   90.00
#
_symmetry.space_group_name_H-M   'P 1'
#
loop_
_entity.id
_entity.type
_entity.pdbx_description
1 polymer ?
#
loop_
_entity_poly.entity_id
_entity_poly.type
_entity_poly.pdbx_seq_one_letter_code
_entity_poly.pdbx_strand_id
1 'polypeptide(L)'
;MGIPSQVKNGGWGAVSLYLHSLFVLLYWDVPLITSDRVALVAAGVPALVVMFAVVVLNHRLNGYWAGGNLKQSTETIAQITGERDFWHSASKETQDAIDDYDEKAYSHHVSILAGIINAAAAPITGHFAIGWRGIVVGLLLSIIFLRGLSVRSHRELNRLAKELSIPYEENYENQ
;
A
#
# COMPACT_ATOMS: atom_id res chain seq x y z
N MET A 1 8.36 -16.88 -6.33
CA MET A 1 7.61 -16.06 -7.31
C MET A 1 6.18 -16.54 -7.41
N GLY A 2 5.22 -15.74 -6.95
CA GLY A 2 3.81 -16.08 -7.07
C GLY A 2 2.91 -14.88 -6.75
N ILE A 3 2.03 -14.56 -7.70
CA ILE A 3 0.87 -13.66 -7.57
C ILE A 3 0.09 -13.79 -6.23
N PRO A 4 0.02 -14.95 -5.53
CA PRO A 4 -0.70 -15.03 -4.25
C PRO A 4 -0.13 -14.17 -3.11
N SER A 5 1.17 -13.86 -3.07
CA SER A 5 1.77 -13.07 -1.98
C SER A 5 1.39 -11.59 -2.09
N GLN A 6 1.42 -11.03 -3.30
CA GLN A 6 1.07 -9.63 -3.58
C GLN A 6 -0.39 -9.29 -3.27
N VAL A 7 -1.30 -10.26 -3.46
CA VAL A 7 -2.75 -10.08 -3.20
C VAL A 7 -3.06 -10.11 -1.70
N LYS A 8 -2.25 -10.77 -0.88
CA LYS A 8 -2.65 -11.14 0.50
C LYS A 8 -2.80 -9.92 1.43
N ASN A 9 -2.02 -8.85 1.25
CA ASN A 9 -2.14 -7.63 2.07
C ASN A 9 -2.40 -6.34 1.27
N GLY A 10 -1.96 -6.23 0.00
CA GLY A 10 -2.17 -5.02 -0.83
C GLY A 10 -3.43 -5.00 -1.66
N GLY A 11 -3.97 -6.20 -1.96
CA GLY A 11 -5.20 -6.35 -2.72
C GLY A 11 -6.40 -5.68 -2.04
N TRP A 12 -6.42 -5.63 -0.71
CA TRP A 12 -7.51 -5.00 0.05
C TRP A 12 -7.62 -3.50 -0.17
N GLY A 13 -6.50 -2.80 -0.38
CA GLY A 13 -6.50 -1.39 -0.77
C GLY A 13 -7.22 -1.17 -2.09
N ALA A 14 -6.80 -1.87 -3.14
CA ALA A 14 -7.42 -1.79 -4.46
C ALA A 14 -8.89 -2.22 -4.45
N VAL A 15 -9.23 -3.32 -3.76
CA VAL A 15 -10.62 -3.80 -3.61
C VAL A 15 -11.47 -2.76 -2.89
N SER A 16 -10.95 -2.11 -1.84
CA SER A 16 -11.71 -1.08 -1.12
C SER A 16 -12.04 0.12 -2.00
N LEU A 17 -11.09 0.58 -2.82
CA LEU A 17 -11.32 1.65 -3.79
C LEU A 17 -12.31 1.23 -4.86
N TYR A 18 -12.21 0.00 -5.36
CA TYR A 18 -13.15 -0.56 -6.31
C TYR A 18 -14.57 -0.55 -5.75
N LEU A 19 -14.79 -1.09 -4.55
CA LEU A 19 -16.11 -1.17 -3.93
C LEU A 19 -16.71 0.19 -3.63
N HIS A 20 -15.90 1.14 -3.13
CA HIS A 20 -16.38 2.49 -2.89
C HIS A 20 -16.74 3.19 -4.21
N SER A 21 -15.89 3.06 -5.23
CA SER A 21 -16.16 3.63 -6.55
C SER A 21 -17.41 3.01 -7.17
N LEU A 22 -17.59 1.70 -7.06
CA LEU A 22 -18.77 1.02 -7.55
C LEU A 22 -20.03 1.49 -6.83
N PHE A 23 -19.98 1.63 -5.51
CA PHE A 23 -21.09 2.19 -4.73
C PHE A 23 -21.45 3.59 -5.21
N VAL A 24 -20.46 4.46 -5.42
CA VAL A 24 -20.65 5.81 -5.95
C VAL A 24 -21.33 5.77 -7.33
N LEU A 25 -20.81 4.96 -8.25
CA LEU A 25 -21.31 4.91 -9.63
C LEU A 25 -22.70 4.27 -9.77
N LEU A 26 -23.07 3.35 -8.87
CA LEU A 26 -24.40 2.73 -8.87
C LEU A 26 -25.44 3.56 -8.12
N TYR A 27 -25.01 4.33 -7.11
CA TYR A 27 -25.91 5.12 -6.28
C TYR A 27 -26.16 6.52 -6.86
N TRP A 28 -25.17 7.11 -7.52
CA TRP A 28 -25.35 8.37 -8.26
C TRP A 28 -25.57 8.10 -9.74
N ASP A 29 -26.58 8.74 -10.30
CA ASP A 29 -26.81 8.81 -11.75
C ASP A 29 -25.69 9.62 -12.42
N VAL A 30 -24.53 8.97 -12.61
CA VAL A 30 -23.38 9.56 -13.29
C VAL A 30 -23.67 9.58 -14.79
N PRO A 31 -23.63 10.75 -15.47
CA PRO A 31 -24.10 10.89 -16.86
C PRO A 31 -23.41 10.00 -17.89
N LEU A 32 -22.21 9.50 -17.59
CA LEU A 32 -21.41 8.64 -18.47
C LEU A 32 -21.63 7.13 -18.21
N ILE A 33 -22.35 6.78 -17.14
CA ILE A 33 -22.62 5.41 -16.75
C ILE A 33 -24.00 5.03 -17.28
N THR A 34 -24.02 4.39 -18.44
CA THR A 34 -25.26 4.05 -19.16
C THR A 34 -25.82 2.67 -18.79
N SER A 35 -25.08 1.87 -18.02
CA SER A 35 -25.52 0.56 -17.51
C SER A 35 -24.66 0.08 -16.34
N ASP A 36 -25.20 -0.85 -15.54
CA ASP A 36 -24.49 -1.50 -14.44
C ASP A 36 -23.18 -2.17 -14.88
N ARG A 37 -23.14 -2.70 -16.12
CA ARG A 37 -21.92 -3.29 -16.69
C ARG A 37 -20.82 -2.26 -16.88
N VAL A 38 -21.18 -1.06 -17.33
CA VAL A 38 -20.24 0.06 -17.46
C VAL A 38 -19.79 0.52 -16.07
N ALA A 39 -20.69 0.58 -15.09
CA ALA A 39 -20.34 0.90 -13.70
C ALA A 39 -19.31 -0.08 -13.11
N LEU A 40 -19.52 -1.38 -13.31
CA LEU A 40 -18.61 -2.44 -12.83
C LEU A 40 -17.19 -2.30 -13.39
N VAL A 41 -17.05 -1.91 -14.65
CA VAL A 41 -15.74 -1.71 -15.30
C VAL A 41 -15.13 -0.37 -14.86
N ALA A 42 -15.92 0.71 -14.92
CA ALA A 42 -15.46 2.06 -14.58
C ALA A 42 -15.03 2.18 -13.10
N ALA A 43 -15.64 1.42 -12.20
CA ALA A 43 -15.24 1.35 -10.80
C ALA A 43 -13.80 0.85 -10.59
N GLY A 44 -13.21 0.16 -11.58
CA GLY A 44 -11.81 -0.25 -11.56
C GLY A 44 -10.83 0.91 -11.75
N VAL A 45 -11.26 2.01 -12.37
CA VAL A 45 -10.36 3.11 -12.76
C VAL A 45 -9.64 3.72 -11.55
N PRO A 46 -10.31 4.09 -10.44
CA PRO A 46 -9.62 4.68 -9.30
C PRO A 46 -8.59 3.74 -8.67
N ALA A 47 -8.88 2.44 -8.58
CA ALA A 47 -7.93 1.45 -8.08
C ALA A 47 -6.70 1.34 -9.00
N LEU A 48 -6.91 1.30 -10.33
CA LEU A 48 -5.82 1.25 -11.31
C LEU A 48 -4.96 2.52 -11.29
N VAL A 49 -5.58 3.69 -11.15
CA VAL A 49 -4.86 4.97 -11.02
C VAL A 49 -3.96 4.97 -9.80
N VAL A 50 -4.45 4.50 -8.65
CA VAL A 50 -3.65 4.42 -7.42
C VAL A 50 -2.52 3.41 -7.58
N MET A 51 -2.80 2.23 -8.12
CA MET A 51 -1.78 1.21 -8.41
C MET A 51 -0.67 1.76 -9.31
N PHE A 52 -1.04 2.41 -10.41
CA PHE A 52 -0.09 3.03 -11.33
C PHE A 52 0.71 4.16 -10.66
N ALA A 53 0.06 5.01 -9.85
CA ALA A 53 0.74 6.06 -9.11
C ALA A 53 1.77 5.49 -8.14
N VAL A 54 1.48 4.37 -7.47
CA VAL A 54 2.44 3.69 -6.60
C VAL A 54 3.63 3.15 -7.39
N VAL A 55 3.42 2.55 -8.58
CA VAL A 55 4.53 2.11 -9.44
C VAL A 55 5.48 3.28 -9.75
N VAL A 56 4.93 4.42 -10.17
CA VAL A 56 5.73 5.59 -10.56
C VAL A 56 6.40 6.28 -9.36
N LEU A 57 5.74 6.28 -8.21
CA LEU A 57 6.18 7.01 -7.02
C LEU A 57 6.83 6.11 -5.96
N ASN A 58 7.07 4.83 -6.25
CA ASN A 58 7.46 3.83 -5.25
C ASN A 58 8.68 4.27 -4.41
N HIS A 59 9.74 4.76 -5.07
CA HIS A 59 10.94 5.23 -4.38
C HIS A 59 10.66 6.42 -3.42
N ARG A 60 9.82 7.37 -3.84
CA ARG A 60 9.42 8.50 -3.00
C ARG A 60 8.54 8.06 -1.83
N LEU A 61 7.64 7.11 -2.07
CA LEU A 61 6.76 6.56 -1.04
C LEU A 61 7.54 5.74 -0.02
N ASN A 62 8.53 4.96 -0.44
CA ASN A 62 9.50 4.30 0.43
C ASN A 62 10.23 5.32 1.30
N GLY A 63 10.77 6.38 0.71
CA GLY A 63 11.43 7.46 1.46
C GLY A 63 10.50 8.17 2.45
N TYR A 64 9.24 8.40 2.07
CA TYR A 64 8.28 9.12 2.90
C TYR A 64 7.74 8.28 4.08
N TRP A 65 7.41 7.01 3.84
CA TRP A 65 6.79 6.15 4.85
C TRP A 65 7.78 5.29 5.65
N ALA A 66 8.88 4.88 5.03
CA ALA A 66 9.85 3.94 5.58
C ALA A 66 11.29 4.45 5.57
N GLY A 67 11.54 5.68 5.08
CA GLY A 67 12.89 6.17 4.81
C GLY A 67 13.84 6.16 6.01
N GLY A 68 13.33 6.39 7.23
CA GLY A 68 14.15 6.31 8.44
C GLY A 68 14.65 4.90 8.73
N ASN A 69 13.76 3.90 8.71
CA ASN A 69 14.12 2.50 8.97
C ASN A 69 14.93 1.91 7.81
N LEU A 70 14.58 2.23 6.56
CA LEU A 70 15.35 1.83 5.39
C LEU A 70 16.77 2.37 5.44
N LYS A 71 16.94 3.66 5.75
CA LYS A 71 18.27 4.25 5.89
C LYS A 71 19.08 3.55 6.98
N GLN A 72 18.48 3.31 8.15
CA GLN A 72 19.13 2.62 9.25
C GLN A 72 19.57 1.21 8.85
N SER A 73 18.69 0.41 8.25
CA SER A 73 19.04 -0.95 7.82
C SER A 73 20.11 -0.94 6.73
N THR A 74 20.04 -0.04 5.75
CA THR A 74 21.09 0.09 4.73
C THR A 74 22.43 0.54 5.31
N GLU A 75 22.44 1.41 6.32
CA GLU A 75 23.67 1.82 7.03
C GLU A 75 24.29 0.66 7.82
N THR A 76 23.47 -0.09 8.58
CA THR A 76 23.93 -1.31 9.29
C THR A 76 24.57 -2.30 8.32
N ILE A 77 23.90 -2.52 7.20
CA ILE A 77 24.38 -3.39 6.16
C ILE A 77 25.69 -2.89 5.52
N ALA A 78 25.81 -1.59 5.26
CA ALA A 78 27.03 -1.00 4.69
C ALA A 78 28.22 -1.12 5.65
N GLN A 79 27.98 -0.99 6.97
CA GLN A 79 28.99 -1.24 8.00
C GLN A 79 29.47 -2.70 7.98
N ILE A 80 28.58 -3.65 7.76
CA ILE A 80 28.90 -5.09 7.70
C ILE A 80 29.66 -5.45 6.41
N THR A 81 29.28 -4.85 5.27
CA THR A 81 29.74 -5.28 3.93
C THR A 81 30.82 -4.38 3.29
N GLY A 82 31.10 -3.20 3.86
CA GLY A 82 32.20 -2.32 3.44
C GLY A 82 31.97 -1.59 2.11
N GLU A 83 30.76 -1.08 1.87
CA GLU A 83 30.36 -0.19 0.76
C GLU A 83 30.54 -0.72 -0.68
N ARG A 84 30.87 -2.00 -0.90
CA ARG A 84 30.98 -2.57 -2.26
C ARG A 84 29.60 -2.87 -2.87
N ASP A 85 29.56 -2.92 -4.20
CA ASP A 85 28.36 -3.07 -5.05
C ASP A 85 27.39 -4.15 -4.52
N PHE A 86 26.44 -3.68 -3.75
CA PHE A 86 25.92 -4.37 -2.57
C PHE A 86 24.91 -5.46 -2.91
N TRP A 87 24.02 -5.20 -3.86
CA TRP A 87 23.00 -6.15 -4.26
C TRP A 87 23.59 -7.32 -5.06
N HIS A 88 24.46 -7.02 -6.04
CA HIS A 88 25.05 -8.04 -6.93
C HIS A 88 26.05 -8.97 -6.22
N SER A 89 26.65 -8.52 -5.12
CA SER A 89 27.59 -9.30 -4.32
C SER A 89 26.98 -9.96 -3.08
N ALA A 90 25.72 -9.67 -2.77
CA ALA A 90 25.00 -10.26 -1.64
C ALA A 90 24.69 -11.74 -1.85
N SER A 91 24.47 -12.45 -0.73
CA SER A 91 24.01 -13.85 -0.77
C SER A 91 22.63 -13.96 -1.43
N LYS A 92 22.26 -15.15 -1.90
CA LYS A 92 20.94 -15.36 -2.53
C LYS A 92 19.79 -15.12 -1.55
N GLU A 93 19.92 -15.55 -0.30
CA GLU A 93 18.95 -15.32 0.77
C GLU A 93 18.69 -13.82 0.98
N THR A 94 19.76 -13.04 0.86
CA THR A 94 19.74 -11.61 1.02
C THR A 94 19.08 -10.88 -0.16
N GLN A 95 19.39 -11.30 -1.39
CA GLN A 95 18.70 -10.79 -2.59
C GLN A 95 17.20 -11.12 -2.52
N ASP A 96 16.85 -12.34 -2.11
CA ASP A 96 15.47 -12.79 -1.93
C ASP A 96 14.74 -11.92 -0.87
N ALA A 97 15.41 -11.50 0.21
CA ALA A 97 14.83 -10.63 1.23
C ALA A 97 14.57 -9.19 0.73
N ILE A 98 15.47 -8.64 -0.09
CA ILE A 98 15.30 -7.32 -0.72
C ILE A 98 14.15 -7.38 -1.73
N ASP A 99 14.13 -8.41 -2.57
CA ASP A 99 13.08 -8.60 -3.58
C ASP A 99 11.70 -8.79 -2.91
N ASP A 100 11.63 -9.53 -1.81
CA ASP A 100 10.40 -9.71 -1.01
C ASP A 100 9.95 -8.40 -0.34
N TYR A 101 10.89 -7.57 0.14
CA TYR A 101 10.57 -6.22 0.64
C TYR A 101 9.95 -5.37 -0.47
N ASP A 102 10.58 -5.27 -1.64
CA ASP A 102 10.12 -4.44 -2.74
C ASP A 102 8.74 -4.89 -3.25
N GLU A 103 8.53 -6.21 -3.35
CA GLU A 103 7.25 -6.80 -3.71
C GLU A 103 6.14 -6.41 -2.71
N LYS A 104 6.42 -6.49 -1.41
CA LYS A 104 5.43 -6.18 -0.35
C LYS A 104 5.22 -4.68 -0.17
N ALA A 105 6.26 -3.87 -0.34
CA ALA A 105 6.21 -2.43 -0.17
C ALA A 105 5.19 -1.80 -1.11
N TYR A 106 5.18 -2.22 -2.38
CA TYR A 106 4.18 -1.82 -3.37
C TYR A 106 2.75 -2.01 -2.83
N SER A 107 2.46 -3.22 -2.34
CA SER A 107 1.14 -3.60 -1.82
C SER A 107 0.73 -2.73 -0.62
N HIS A 108 1.68 -2.41 0.27
CA HIS A 108 1.42 -1.56 1.43
C HIS A 108 1.18 -0.11 1.04
N HIS A 109 1.91 0.44 0.06
CA HIS A 109 1.67 1.78 -0.45
C HIS A 109 0.28 1.93 -1.06
N VAL A 110 -0.16 0.95 -1.86
CA VAL A 110 -1.52 0.93 -2.42
C VAL A 110 -2.57 0.97 -1.30
N SER A 111 -2.37 0.17 -0.24
CA SER A 111 -3.29 0.13 0.90
C SER A 111 -3.28 1.42 1.73
N ILE A 112 -2.11 2.05 1.93
CA ILE A 112 -1.99 3.33 2.62
C ILE A 112 -2.77 4.42 1.89
N LEU A 113 -2.53 4.55 0.58
CA LEU A 113 -3.18 5.56 -0.24
C LEU A 113 -4.68 5.30 -0.38
N ALA A 114 -5.09 4.04 -0.59
CA ALA A 114 -6.50 3.65 -0.61
C ALA A 114 -7.21 3.99 0.69
N GLY A 115 -6.58 3.72 1.84
CA GLY A 115 -7.11 4.07 3.15
C GLY A 115 -7.32 5.57 3.33
N ILE A 116 -6.36 6.38 2.90
CA ILE A 116 -6.44 7.85 2.96
C ILE A 116 -7.55 8.38 2.04
N ILE A 117 -7.57 7.92 0.78
CA ILE A 117 -8.56 8.34 -0.22
C ILE A 117 -9.98 8.00 0.25
N ASN A 118 -10.20 6.75 0.68
CA ASN A 118 -11.51 6.32 1.17
C ASN A 118 -11.91 7.05 2.44
N ALA A 119 -10.97 7.35 3.33
CA ALA A 119 -11.27 8.12 4.53
C ALA A 119 -11.65 9.57 4.25
N ALA A 120 -11.07 10.20 3.23
CA ALA A 120 -11.49 11.53 2.81
C ALA A 120 -12.82 11.51 2.06
N ALA A 121 -13.04 10.50 1.22
CA ALA A 121 -14.23 10.40 0.38
C ALA A 121 -15.47 9.94 1.15
N ALA A 122 -15.36 9.04 2.13
CA ALA A 122 -16.51 8.41 2.80
C ALA A 122 -17.49 9.40 3.47
N PRO A 123 -17.05 10.48 4.16
CA PRO A 123 -17.98 11.47 4.71
C PRO A 123 -18.68 12.29 3.63
N ILE A 124 -17.99 12.58 2.52
CA ILE A 124 -18.53 13.33 1.38
C ILE A 124 -19.60 12.48 0.69
N THR A 125 -19.26 11.22 0.39
CA THR A 125 -20.20 10.30 -0.25
C THR A 125 -21.40 10.01 0.66
N GLY A 126 -21.17 9.81 1.96
CA GLY A 126 -22.24 9.70 2.95
C GLY A 126 -23.16 10.93 2.97
N HIS A 127 -22.58 12.14 2.97
CA HIS A 127 -23.36 13.39 2.95
C HIS A 127 -24.32 13.45 1.77
N PHE A 128 -23.83 13.16 0.57
CA PHE A 128 -24.65 13.21 -0.64
C PHE A 128 -25.67 12.06 -0.71
N ALA A 129 -25.43 10.95 0.00
CA ALA A 129 -26.34 9.81 -0.03
C ALA A 129 -27.56 9.97 0.88
N ILE A 130 -27.35 10.38 2.14
CA ILE A 130 -28.40 10.45 3.18
C ILE A 130 -28.30 11.71 4.06
N GLY A 131 -27.63 12.75 3.59
CA GLY A 131 -27.50 14.04 4.28
C GLY A 131 -26.58 13.97 5.49
N TRP A 132 -26.91 14.71 6.55
CA TRP A 132 -26.05 14.84 7.73
C TRP A 132 -25.78 13.50 8.44
N ARG A 133 -26.77 12.58 8.45
CA ARG A 133 -26.60 11.23 9.03
C ARG A 133 -25.50 10.45 8.33
N GLY A 134 -25.34 10.66 7.03
CA GLY A 134 -24.32 10.02 6.23
C GLY A 134 -22.92 10.58 6.50
N ILE A 135 -22.79 11.83 6.92
CA ILE A 135 -21.50 12.36 7.41
C ILE A 135 -21.06 11.56 8.64
N VAL A 136 -21.95 11.31 9.61
CA VAL A 136 -21.62 10.58 10.83
C VAL A 136 -21.17 9.14 10.51
N VAL A 137 -21.94 8.44 9.65
CA VAL A 137 -21.58 7.08 9.21
C VAL A 137 -20.27 7.10 8.41
N GLY A 138 -20.10 8.07 7.52
CA GLY A 138 -18.90 8.24 6.72
C GLY A 138 -17.66 8.48 7.56
N LEU A 139 -17.75 9.30 8.62
CA LEU A 139 -16.65 9.52 9.56
C LEU A 139 -16.25 8.23 10.30
N LEU A 140 -17.22 7.40 10.70
CA LEU A 140 -16.92 6.09 11.29
C LEU A 140 -16.20 5.18 10.30
N LEU A 141 -16.65 5.14 9.04
CA LEU A 141 -15.98 4.41 7.97
C LEU A 141 -14.57 4.95 7.71
N SER A 142 -14.35 6.27 7.77
CA SER A 142 -13.02 6.88 7.63
C SER A 142 -12.04 6.35 8.67
N ILE A 143 -12.48 6.23 9.92
CA ILE A 143 -11.65 5.66 11.00
C ILE A 143 -11.29 4.20 10.68
N ILE A 144 -12.27 3.41 10.20
CA ILE A 144 -12.06 2.01 9.82
C ILE A 144 -11.05 1.91 8.67
N PHE A 145 -11.18 2.72 7.62
CA PHE A 145 -10.27 2.70 6.48
C PHE A 145 -8.85 3.15 6.87
N LEU A 146 -8.72 4.23 7.65
CA LEU A 146 -7.41 4.69 8.12
C LEU A 146 -6.74 3.63 8.98
N ARG A 147 -7.45 3.03 9.95
CA ARG A 147 -6.83 2.03 10.83
C ARG A 147 -6.56 0.71 10.12
N GLY A 148 -7.54 0.20 9.38
CA GLY A 148 -7.49 -1.12 8.75
C GLY A 148 -6.54 -1.19 7.57
N LEU A 149 -6.49 -0.14 6.75
CA LEU A 149 -5.66 -0.11 5.53
C LEU A 149 -4.39 0.70 5.73
N SER A 150 -4.48 1.93 6.25
CA SER A 150 -3.33 2.84 6.27
C SER A 150 -2.36 2.60 7.43
N VAL A 151 -2.84 2.70 8.68
CA VAL A 151 -1.99 2.53 9.88
C VAL A 151 -1.39 1.13 9.94
N ARG A 152 -2.19 0.10 9.65
CA ARG A 152 -1.72 -1.28 9.61
C ARG A 152 -0.60 -1.47 8.58
N SER A 153 -0.82 -1.04 7.34
CA SER A 153 0.17 -1.18 6.27
C SER A 153 1.42 -0.35 6.52
N HIS A 154 1.30 0.85 7.10
CA HIS A 154 2.45 1.66 7.49
C HIS A 154 3.31 0.96 8.55
N ARG A 155 2.69 0.31 9.53
CA ARG A 155 3.41 -0.47 10.55
C ARG A 155 4.07 -1.71 9.95
N GLU A 156 3.36 -2.44 9.10
CA GLU A 156 3.90 -3.62 8.42
C GLU A 156 5.07 -3.25 7.50
N LEU A 157 4.96 -2.17 6.72
CA LEU A 157 6.04 -1.64 5.88
C LEU A 157 7.28 -1.30 6.71
N ASN A 158 7.11 -0.59 7.82
CA ASN A 158 8.22 -0.23 8.71
C ASN A 158 8.83 -1.44 9.43
N ARG A 159 8.05 -2.48 9.70
CA ARG A 159 8.55 -3.76 10.21
C ARG A 159 9.43 -4.44 9.16
N LEU A 160 8.95 -4.55 7.92
CA LEU A 160 9.71 -5.13 6.81
C LEU A 160 11.01 -4.36 6.55
N ALA A 161 10.97 -3.03 6.61
CA ALA A 161 12.16 -2.20 6.44
C ALA A 161 13.23 -2.48 7.50
N LYS A 162 12.82 -2.70 8.76
CA LYS A 162 13.75 -3.05 9.85
C LYS A 162 14.32 -4.47 9.70
N GLU A 163 13.49 -5.41 9.29
CA GLU A 163 13.88 -6.81 9.12
C GLU A 163 14.89 -7.02 7.97
N LEU A 164 15.09 -6.00 7.11
CA LEU A 164 16.01 -6.04 5.98
C LEU A 164 17.47 -6.30 6.39
N SER A 165 17.90 -5.85 7.58
CA SER A 165 19.29 -6.06 8.06
C SER A 165 19.52 -7.39 8.76
N ILE A 166 18.47 -8.10 9.19
CA ILE A 166 18.58 -9.32 10.01
C ILE A 166 19.42 -10.43 9.33
N PRO A 167 19.19 -10.77 8.04
CA PRO A 167 19.98 -11.81 7.38
C PRO A 167 21.49 -11.48 7.31
N TYR A 168 21.86 -10.21 7.43
CA TYR A 168 23.25 -9.77 7.45
C TYR A 168 23.89 -9.91 8.81
N GLU A 169 23.15 -9.53 9.86
CA GLU A 169 23.60 -9.68 11.25
C GLU A 169 23.83 -11.17 11.56
N GLU A 170 22.90 -12.05 11.20
CA GLU A 170 23.00 -13.49 11.45
C GLU A 170 24.15 -14.15 10.67
N ASN A 171 24.40 -13.76 9.41
CA ASN A 171 25.49 -14.34 8.62
C ASN A 171 26.89 -13.88 9.05
N TYR A 172 27.00 -12.72 9.70
CA TYR A 172 28.28 -12.17 10.16
C TYR A 172 28.60 -12.58 11.61
N GLU A 173 27.61 -12.76 12.49
CA GLU A 173 27.81 -13.30 13.84
C GLU A 173 28.24 -14.78 13.85
N ASN A 174 27.94 -15.52 12.79
CA ASN A 174 28.29 -16.93 12.63
C ASN A 174 29.62 -17.17 11.89
N GLN A 175 30.41 -16.12 11.64
CA GLN A 175 31.79 -16.18 11.09
C GLN A 175 32.84 -15.92 12.17
#